data_AF-A0A7W7K5E4-F1
#
_entry.id   AF-A0A7W7K5E4-F1
#
_cell.length_a   1.000
_cell.length_b   1.000
_cell.length_c   1.000
_cell.angle_alpha   90.00
_cell.angle_beta   90.00
_cell.angle_gamma   90.00
#
_symmetry.space_group_name_H-M   'P 1'
#
loop_
_entity.id
_entity.type
_entity.pdbx_description
1 polymer ?
#
loop_
_entity_poly.entity_id
_entity_poly.type
_entity_poly.pdbx_seq_one_letter_code
_entity_poly.pdbx_strand_id
1 'polypeptide(L)'
;MSEPFMGQIMQVGFNFAPRGWASCNGQILGIAQNNALFALLGTTFGGNGVSTFALPNAAGRGFVGLGQSTAGGQTYVWGQAAGTETETLTIANMPAHNHVATFTGIPGQTTATGSIQAISDVTTGQSNTPAAGSMFSNCANAGTNQVKIYVPSGTTGTSVNLGGVNITGGNFTPQGSVQVGITGSNIPFSIMNPYVAVQTNIALAGVFPSRN
;
A
#
# COMPACT_ATOMS: atom_id res chain seq x y z
N MET A 1 12.76 32.86 -45.87
CA MET A 1 12.44 32.58 -44.46
C MET A 1 13.46 33.32 -43.62
N SER A 2 13.04 33.93 -42.50
CA SER A 2 13.99 34.55 -41.56
C SER A 2 14.94 33.48 -41.06
N GLU A 3 16.23 33.79 -41.03
CA GLU A 3 17.26 32.94 -40.46
C GLU A 3 17.01 32.83 -38.94
N PRO A 4 17.00 31.62 -38.35
CA PRO A 4 16.73 31.44 -36.92
C PRO A 4 17.88 31.99 -36.08
N PHE A 5 17.62 32.28 -34.81
CA PHE A 5 18.71 32.46 -33.86
C PHE A 5 19.33 31.10 -33.54
N MET A 6 20.66 31.07 -33.43
CA MET A 6 21.35 29.87 -32.95
C MET A 6 20.86 29.52 -31.53
N GLY A 7 20.55 28.25 -31.29
CA GLY A 7 19.95 27.80 -30.03
C GLY A 7 18.44 28.04 -29.91
N GLN A 8 17.79 28.63 -30.92
CA GLN A 8 16.33 28.75 -30.97
C GLN A 8 15.69 27.37 -30.98
N ILE A 9 14.61 27.21 -30.19
CA ILE A 9 13.79 26.00 -30.18
C ILE A 9 12.55 26.22 -31.03
N MET A 10 12.19 25.22 -31.82
CA MET A 10 10.93 25.18 -32.56
C MET A 10 10.25 23.83 -32.41
N GLN A 11 8.92 23.85 -32.48
CA GLN A 11 8.09 22.65 -32.60
C GLN A 11 7.57 22.55 -34.03
N VAL A 12 7.61 21.35 -34.58
CA VAL A 12 7.20 21.08 -35.97
C VAL A 12 6.31 19.85 -36.07
N GLY A 13 5.41 19.83 -37.06
CA GLY A 13 4.46 18.73 -37.27
C GLY A 13 5.03 17.50 -38.00
N PHE A 14 6.28 17.56 -38.49
CA PHE A 14 6.99 16.44 -39.10
C PHE A 14 7.96 15.79 -38.10
N ASN A 15 8.41 14.56 -38.35
CA ASN A 15 9.09 13.70 -37.37
C ASN A 15 10.63 13.69 -37.47
N PHE A 16 11.25 14.74 -38.02
CA PHE A 16 12.71 14.82 -38.18
C PHE A 16 13.24 16.23 -37.92
N ALA A 17 14.53 16.34 -37.62
CA ALA A 17 15.22 17.62 -37.54
C ALA A 17 15.69 18.03 -38.96
N PRO A 18 15.27 19.19 -39.48
CA PRO A 18 15.72 19.65 -40.79
C PRO A 18 17.21 20.04 -40.75
N ARG A 19 17.83 20.21 -41.92
CA ARG A 19 19.24 20.62 -41.99
C ARG A 19 19.49 21.90 -41.20
N GLY A 20 20.55 21.92 -40.40
CA GLY A 20 20.89 23.04 -39.52
C GLY A 20 20.17 23.01 -38.16
N TRP A 21 19.39 21.95 -37.89
CA TRP A 21 18.71 21.72 -36.63
C TRP A 21 19.04 20.33 -36.08
N ALA A 22 18.78 20.15 -34.79
CA ALA A 22 18.91 18.87 -34.11
C ALA A 22 17.68 18.63 -33.22
N SER A 23 17.29 17.37 -33.08
CA SER A 23 16.22 16.97 -32.14
C SER A 23 16.64 17.26 -30.70
N CYS A 24 15.73 17.82 -29.90
CA CYS A 24 15.91 18.00 -28.46
C CYS A 24 15.74 16.68 -27.70
N ASN A 25 16.67 15.74 -27.89
CA ASN A 25 16.66 14.40 -27.27
C ASN A 25 17.82 14.18 -26.29
N GLY A 26 18.44 15.25 -25.76
CA GLY A 26 19.54 15.13 -24.80
C GLY A 26 20.88 14.65 -25.40
N GLN A 27 21.05 14.77 -26.71
CA GLN A 27 22.27 14.31 -27.39
C GLN A 27 23.52 15.08 -26.94
N ILE A 28 24.64 14.37 -26.85
CA ILE A 28 25.96 14.94 -26.53
C ILE A 28 26.66 15.33 -27.84
N LEU A 29 27.11 16.58 -27.91
CA LEU A 29 27.81 17.13 -29.07
C LEU A 29 29.24 17.55 -28.70
N GLY A 30 30.14 17.48 -29.68
CA GLY A 30 31.50 17.98 -29.56
C GLY A 30 31.54 19.51 -29.58
N ILE A 31 32.27 20.11 -28.64
CA ILE A 31 32.46 21.57 -28.57
C ILE A 31 33.25 22.04 -29.80
N ALA A 32 34.27 21.28 -30.22
CA ALA A 32 35.14 21.65 -31.34
C ALA A 32 34.39 21.97 -32.64
N GLN A 33 33.27 21.28 -32.91
CA GLN A 33 32.43 21.49 -34.09
C GLN A 33 31.27 22.47 -33.85
N ASN A 34 30.98 22.85 -32.60
CA ASN A 34 29.80 23.61 -32.20
C ASN A 34 30.12 24.74 -31.22
N ASN A 35 31.29 25.39 -31.37
CA ASN A 35 31.79 26.40 -30.43
C ASN A 35 30.77 27.51 -30.15
N ALA A 36 30.08 28.00 -31.19
CA ALA A 36 29.09 29.07 -31.06
C ALA A 36 27.85 28.62 -30.27
N LEU A 37 27.34 27.41 -30.51
CA LEU A 37 26.20 26.89 -29.74
C LEU A 37 26.61 26.60 -28.29
N PHE A 38 27.82 26.09 -28.07
CA PHE A 38 28.37 25.89 -26.73
C PHE A 38 28.51 27.21 -25.97
N ALA A 39 28.92 28.30 -26.61
CA ALA A 39 29.00 29.62 -25.97
C ALA A 39 27.63 30.12 -25.47
N LEU A 40 26.52 29.63 -26.04
CA LEU A 40 25.16 29.95 -25.60
C LEU A 40 24.66 29.01 -24.50
N LEU A 41 24.83 27.70 -24.67
CA LEU A 41 24.23 26.69 -23.79
C LEU A 41 25.13 26.31 -22.60
N GLY A 42 26.45 26.42 -22.75
CA GLY A 42 27.42 25.90 -21.81
C GLY A 42 27.19 24.41 -21.53
N THR A 43 27.28 24.03 -20.26
CA THR A 43 26.99 22.67 -19.77
C THR A 43 25.60 22.54 -19.14
N THR A 44 24.71 23.52 -19.38
CA THR A 44 23.40 23.62 -18.72
C THR A 44 22.55 22.35 -18.84
N PHE A 45 22.66 21.64 -19.97
CA PHE A 45 21.92 20.40 -20.22
C PHE A 45 22.79 19.13 -20.06
N GLY A 46 24.06 19.28 -19.70
CA GLY A 46 25.02 18.18 -19.54
C GLY A 46 26.30 18.33 -20.39
N GLY A 47 27.07 17.24 -20.46
CA GLY A 47 28.41 17.20 -21.05
C GLY A 47 29.51 17.57 -20.04
N ASN A 48 30.77 17.52 -20.48
CA ASN A 48 31.92 17.73 -19.60
C ASN A 48 32.46 19.17 -19.61
N GLY A 49 31.97 20.03 -20.51
CA GLY A 49 32.41 21.43 -20.62
C GLY A 49 33.82 21.63 -21.16
N VAL A 50 34.51 20.55 -21.54
CA VAL A 50 35.89 20.58 -22.07
C VAL A 50 35.91 20.13 -23.53
N SER A 51 35.35 18.96 -23.82
CA SER A 51 35.22 18.43 -25.18
C SER A 51 33.77 18.30 -25.62
N THR A 52 32.81 18.26 -24.68
CA THR A 52 31.40 18.00 -24.98
C THR A 52 30.44 18.85 -24.17
N PHE A 53 29.25 19.06 -24.73
CA PHE A 53 28.07 19.63 -24.10
C PHE A 53 26.82 18.87 -24.56
N ALA A 54 25.68 19.07 -23.90
CA ALA A 54 24.43 18.42 -24.27
C ALA A 54 23.40 19.42 -24.82
N LEU A 55 22.50 18.92 -25.66
CA LEU A 55 21.26 19.61 -26.04
C LEU A 55 20.16 19.37 -24.99
N PRO A 56 19.09 20.19 -24.98
CA PRO A 56 17.90 19.90 -24.18
C PRO A 56 17.28 18.54 -24.50
N ASN A 57 16.56 17.96 -23.52
CA ASN A 57 15.79 16.73 -23.69
C ASN A 57 14.29 17.01 -23.47
N ALA A 58 13.51 16.97 -24.55
CA ALA A 58 12.07 17.17 -24.55
C ALA A 58 11.28 15.84 -24.46
N ALA A 59 11.95 14.69 -24.45
CA ALA A 59 11.26 13.41 -24.30
C ALA A 59 10.56 13.35 -22.92
N GLY A 60 9.23 13.19 -22.95
CA GLY A 60 8.38 13.18 -21.76
C GLY A 60 8.28 14.54 -21.04
N ARG A 61 8.69 15.64 -21.68
CA ARG A 61 8.83 16.95 -21.02
C ARG A 61 8.29 18.10 -21.87
N GLY A 62 7.53 18.99 -21.22
CA GLY A 62 7.17 20.29 -21.76
C GLY A 62 8.16 21.37 -21.33
N PHE A 63 8.37 22.38 -22.17
CA PHE A 63 9.12 23.57 -21.78
C PHE A 63 8.23 24.52 -20.97
N VAL A 64 8.80 25.07 -19.89
CA VAL A 64 8.16 26.08 -19.04
C VAL A 64 8.95 27.39 -19.09
N GLY A 65 8.26 28.51 -18.93
CA GLY A 65 8.89 29.83 -18.88
C GLY A 65 9.79 29.97 -17.64
N LEU A 66 10.91 30.69 -17.80
CA LEU A 66 11.85 30.97 -16.71
C LEU A 66 11.28 31.98 -15.71
N GLY A 67 11.76 31.91 -14.47
CA GLY A 67 11.45 32.87 -13.42
C GLY A 67 10.44 32.36 -12.40
N GLN A 68 10.01 33.26 -11.51
CA GLN A 68 9.09 32.93 -10.43
C GLN A 68 7.65 32.88 -10.95
N SER A 69 6.96 31.77 -10.68
CA SER A 69 5.52 31.66 -10.87
C SER A 69 4.78 32.52 -9.85
N THR A 70 3.96 33.45 -10.33
CA THR A 70 3.06 34.24 -9.47
C THR A 70 1.94 33.41 -8.87
N ALA A 71 1.60 32.26 -9.48
CA ALA A 71 0.54 31.38 -9.01
C ALA A 71 1.01 30.43 -7.90
N GLY A 72 2.20 29.83 -8.06
CA GLY A 72 2.69 28.78 -7.15
C GLY A 72 3.93 29.15 -6.34
N GLY A 73 4.51 30.34 -6.54
CA GLY A 73 5.76 30.77 -5.88
C GLY A 73 7.02 30.03 -6.32
N GLN A 74 6.89 28.92 -7.05
CA GLN A 74 7.98 28.13 -7.60
C GLN A 74 8.83 28.96 -8.57
N THR A 75 10.16 28.82 -8.47
CA THR A 75 11.10 29.49 -9.39
C THR A 75 11.67 28.48 -10.37
N TYR A 76 11.43 28.71 -11.66
CA TYR A 76 11.95 27.88 -12.75
C TYR A 76 13.29 28.43 -13.22
N VAL A 77 14.37 27.69 -12.93
CA VAL A 77 15.72 28.07 -13.33
C VAL A 77 16.08 27.43 -14.67
N TRP A 78 16.94 28.11 -15.43
CA TRP A 78 17.33 27.63 -16.75
C TRP A 78 18.07 26.29 -16.66
N GLY A 79 17.69 25.34 -17.51
CA GLY A 79 18.24 23.98 -17.51
C GLY A 79 17.60 23.02 -16.51
N GLN A 80 16.73 23.49 -15.62
CA GLN A 80 16.08 22.63 -14.62
C GLN A 80 15.21 21.57 -15.29
N ALA A 81 15.52 20.30 -15.05
CA ALA A 81 14.64 19.18 -15.34
C ALA A 81 13.93 18.77 -14.05
N ALA A 82 12.60 18.89 -14.03
CA ALA A 82 11.76 18.56 -12.87
C ALA A 82 10.44 17.92 -13.33
N GLY A 83 9.71 17.34 -12.36
CA GLY A 83 8.44 16.64 -12.60
C GLY A 83 8.61 15.13 -12.88
N THR A 84 7.49 14.43 -12.86
CA THR A 84 7.34 12.98 -13.04
C THR A 84 6.13 12.71 -13.95
N GLU A 85 6.16 11.60 -14.69
CA GLU A 85 5.01 11.20 -15.54
C GLU A 85 4.00 10.35 -14.74
N THR A 86 4.45 9.72 -13.66
CA THR A 86 3.65 8.87 -12.78
C THR A 86 3.92 9.24 -11.33
N GLU A 87 2.89 9.08 -10.50
CA GLU A 87 2.97 9.28 -9.06
C GLU A 87 2.34 8.12 -8.31
N THR A 88 2.85 7.88 -7.10
CA THR A 88 2.27 6.90 -6.17
C THR A 88 1.61 7.65 -5.02
N LEU A 89 0.30 7.47 -4.85
CA LEU A 89 -0.40 7.99 -3.69
C LEU A 89 0.04 7.21 -2.45
N THR A 90 0.69 7.91 -1.52
CA THR A 90 1.04 7.37 -0.20
C THR A 90 0.03 7.88 0.83
N ILE A 91 0.06 7.32 2.05
CA ILE A 91 -0.74 7.82 3.18
C ILE A 91 -0.48 9.32 3.42
N ALA A 92 0.75 9.80 3.20
CA ALA A 92 1.08 11.22 3.35
C ALA A 92 0.40 12.14 2.31
N ASN A 93 -0.02 11.57 1.17
CA ASN A 93 -0.68 12.31 0.08
C ASN A 93 -2.21 12.21 0.14
N MET A 94 -2.77 11.44 1.09
CA MET A 94 -4.23 11.29 1.23
C MET A 94 -4.77 12.25 2.31
N PRO A 95 -5.99 12.79 2.13
CA PRO A 95 -6.71 13.44 3.21
C PRO A 95 -6.84 12.53 4.44
N ALA A 96 -6.89 13.14 5.63
CA ALA A 96 -7.11 12.41 6.87
C ALA A 96 -8.41 11.60 6.77
N HIS A 97 -8.30 10.28 6.91
CA HIS A 97 -9.41 9.34 6.89
C HIS A 97 -9.14 8.20 7.88
N ASN A 98 -10.17 7.44 8.23
CA ASN A 98 -10.06 6.27 9.08
C ASN A 98 -10.92 5.13 8.54
N HIS A 99 -10.55 3.90 8.92
CA HIS A 99 -11.33 2.69 8.65
C HIS A 99 -11.80 2.14 9.99
N VAL A 100 -13.01 2.53 10.39
CA VAL A 100 -13.58 2.06 11.66
C VAL A 100 -14.13 0.65 11.47
N ALA A 101 -13.55 -0.31 12.18
CA ALA A 101 -14.13 -1.62 12.36
C ALA A 101 -14.96 -1.64 13.65
N THR A 102 -16.21 -2.08 13.55
CA THR A 102 -17.08 -2.28 14.70
C THR A 102 -17.37 -3.76 14.87
N PHE A 103 -17.00 -4.32 16.01
CA PHE A 103 -17.46 -5.64 16.42
C PHE A 103 -18.76 -5.49 17.21
N THR A 104 -19.87 -5.97 16.65
CA THR A 104 -21.16 -6.02 17.34
C THR A 104 -21.46 -7.47 17.71
N GLY A 105 -21.13 -7.84 18.95
CA GLY A 105 -21.52 -9.13 19.50
C GLY A 105 -23.02 -9.17 19.78
N ILE A 106 -23.75 -10.11 19.17
CA ILE A 106 -25.19 -10.28 19.40
C ILE A 106 -25.39 -11.18 20.64
N PRO A 107 -25.99 -10.67 21.73
CA PRO A 107 -26.31 -11.50 22.89
C PRO A 107 -27.34 -12.59 22.52
N GLY A 108 -27.11 -13.83 22.93
CA GLY A 108 -28.12 -14.91 22.86
C GLY A 108 -27.89 -16.00 21.80
N GLN A 109 -26.79 -15.98 21.04
CA GLN A 109 -26.45 -17.05 20.09
C GLN A 109 -25.35 -18.01 20.60
N THR A 110 -25.03 -17.96 21.88
CA THR A 110 -24.09 -18.90 22.51
C THR A 110 -24.89 -19.85 23.39
N THR A 111 -25.09 -21.07 22.92
CA THR A 111 -25.65 -22.16 23.72
C THR A 111 -24.53 -22.78 24.55
N ALA A 112 -24.59 -22.61 25.87
CA ALA A 112 -23.78 -23.42 26.77
C ALA A 112 -24.54 -24.71 27.04
N THR A 113 -23.99 -25.84 26.61
CA THR A 113 -24.51 -27.15 26.97
C THR A 113 -23.66 -27.74 28.09
N GLY A 114 -24.31 -28.30 29.09
CA GLY A 114 -23.68 -29.07 30.15
C GLY A 114 -24.53 -30.29 30.44
N SER A 115 -23.90 -31.41 30.77
CA SER A 115 -24.59 -32.60 31.27
C SER A 115 -23.99 -33.05 32.59
N ILE A 116 -24.82 -33.62 33.44
CA ILE A 116 -24.38 -34.41 34.60
C ILE A 116 -24.50 -35.86 34.18
N GLN A 117 -23.42 -36.61 34.32
CA GLN A 117 -23.36 -38.02 34.00
C GLN A 117 -23.26 -38.85 35.28
N ALA A 118 -23.87 -40.03 35.27
CA ALA A 118 -23.68 -41.06 36.27
C ALA A 118 -23.14 -42.33 35.59
N ILE A 119 -22.32 -43.08 36.31
CA ILE A 119 -21.80 -44.36 35.85
C ILE A 119 -22.72 -45.48 36.34
N SER A 120 -23.35 -46.21 35.42
CA SER A 120 -24.09 -47.44 35.75
C SER A 120 -23.20 -48.67 35.68
N ASP A 121 -23.74 -49.80 36.12
CA ASP A 121 -23.09 -51.12 36.11
C ASP A 121 -21.87 -51.24 37.03
N VAL A 122 -21.74 -50.33 38.00
CA VAL A 122 -20.73 -50.43 39.05
C VAL A 122 -21.27 -51.35 40.15
N THR A 123 -20.51 -52.39 40.51
CA THR A 123 -20.92 -53.39 41.51
C THR A 123 -20.12 -53.30 42.82
N THR A 124 -18.97 -52.61 42.81
CA THR A 124 -18.10 -52.44 43.98
C THR A 124 -17.42 -51.07 43.95
N GLY A 125 -16.90 -50.61 45.08
CA GLY A 125 -16.11 -49.37 45.17
C GLY A 125 -16.94 -48.09 45.30
N GLN A 126 -18.26 -48.16 45.44
CA GLN A 126 -19.07 -46.99 45.76
C GLN A 126 -18.78 -46.47 47.18
N SER A 127 -18.96 -45.17 47.35
CA SER A 127 -18.78 -44.41 48.59
C SER A 127 -20.01 -43.54 48.86
N ASN A 128 -20.27 -43.29 50.14
CA ASN A 128 -21.25 -42.30 50.60
C ASN A 128 -20.62 -40.93 50.85
N THR A 129 -19.29 -40.80 50.74
CA THR A 129 -18.55 -39.55 50.87
C THR A 129 -17.84 -39.24 49.55
N PRO A 130 -18.13 -38.12 48.89
CA PRO A 130 -17.45 -37.73 47.66
C PRO A 130 -16.02 -37.23 47.94
N ALA A 131 -15.12 -37.45 47.00
CA ALA A 131 -13.80 -36.85 46.94
C ALA A 131 -13.65 -36.01 45.65
N ALA A 132 -12.55 -35.27 45.50
CA ALA A 132 -12.28 -34.53 44.28
C ALA A 132 -12.27 -35.47 43.06
N GLY A 133 -13.07 -35.16 42.03
CA GLY A 133 -13.20 -35.97 40.82
C GLY A 133 -14.11 -37.20 40.96
N SER A 134 -14.80 -37.38 42.09
CA SER A 134 -15.84 -38.41 42.22
C SER A 134 -16.98 -38.20 41.22
N MET A 135 -17.54 -39.31 40.74
CA MET A 135 -18.66 -39.33 39.80
C MET A 135 -19.89 -39.95 40.47
N PHE A 136 -21.09 -39.58 40.03
CA PHE A 136 -22.31 -40.28 40.45
C PHE A 136 -22.32 -41.71 39.90
N SER A 137 -22.95 -42.65 40.60
CA SER A 137 -23.17 -44.00 40.09
C SER A 137 -24.53 -44.56 40.45
N ASN A 138 -24.85 -45.74 39.90
CA ASN A 138 -25.91 -46.59 40.45
C ASN A 138 -25.66 -46.86 41.94
N CYS A 139 -26.74 -46.94 42.73
CA CYS A 139 -26.63 -47.10 44.17
C CYS A 139 -26.12 -48.50 44.53
N ALA A 140 -25.24 -48.57 45.53
CA ALA A 140 -24.95 -49.81 46.25
C ALA A 140 -25.52 -49.69 47.66
N ASN A 141 -26.44 -50.59 48.03
CA ASN A 141 -27.04 -50.59 49.36
C ASN A 141 -26.01 -51.08 50.38
N ALA A 142 -25.65 -50.24 51.36
CA ALA A 142 -24.67 -50.57 52.39
C ALA A 142 -25.30 -50.64 53.79
N GLY A 143 -26.51 -51.20 53.88
CA GLY A 143 -27.23 -51.39 55.14
C GLY A 143 -28.18 -50.25 55.48
N THR A 144 -28.78 -50.32 56.67
CA THR A 144 -30.03 -49.61 57.02
C THR A 144 -29.95 -48.08 57.05
N ASN A 145 -28.76 -47.46 57.01
CA ASN A 145 -28.63 -46.01 57.18
C ASN A 145 -27.60 -45.31 56.25
N GLN A 146 -27.03 -45.96 55.24
CA GLN A 146 -26.05 -45.31 54.35
C GLN A 146 -26.19 -45.76 52.89
N VAL A 147 -26.64 -44.83 52.03
CA VAL A 147 -26.67 -45.02 50.58
C VAL A 147 -25.34 -44.56 49.97
N LYS A 148 -24.71 -45.42 49.18
CA LYS A 148 -23.47 -45.09 48.45
C LYS A 148 -23.80 -44.78 47.00
N ILE A 149 -23.54 -43.54 46.58
CA ILE A 149 -23.91 -43.00 45.25
C ILE A 149 -22.72 -42.40 44.49
N TYR A 150 -21.52 -42.39 45.08
CA TYR A 150 -20.32 -41.86 44.47
C TYR A 150 -19.34 -42.96 44.15
N VAL A 151 -18.57 -42.82 43.08
CA VAL A 151 -17.42 -43.66 42.77
C VAL A 151 -16.15 -42.81 42.62
N PRO A 152 -14.95 -43.35 42.88
CA PRO A 152 -13.69 -42.64 42.68
C PRO A 152 -13.49 -42.17 41.24
N SER A 153 -12.66 -41.15 41.04
CA SER A 153 -12.25 -40.69 39.72
C SER A 153 -11.60 -41.83 38.92
N GLY A 154 -11.90 -41.91 37.62
CA GLY A 154 -11.37 -42.96 36.74
C GLY A 154 -12.08 -44.32 36.84
N THR A 155 -13.13 -44.46 37.65
CA THR A 155 -13.96 -45.68 37.66
C THR A 155 -14.55 -45.92 36.28
N THR A 156 -14.39 -47.14 35.75
CA THR A 156 -14.92 -47.53 34.43
C THR A 156 -16.32 -48.15 34.58
N GLY A 157 -17.24 -47.77 33.70
CA GLY A 157 -18.59 -48.31 33.61
C GLY A 157 -19.37 -47.62 32.49
N THR A 158 -20.68 -47.86 32.41
CA THR A 158 -21.51 -47.24 31.36
C THR A 158 -21.90 -45.83 31.78
N SER A 159 -21.47 -44.81 31.03
CA SER A 159 -21.88 -43.44 31.33
C SER A 159 -23.30 -43.16 30.84
N VAL A 160 -24.15 -42.64 31.72
CA VAL A 160 -25.54 -42.29 31.46
C VAL A 160 -25.74 -40.81 31.75
N ASN A 161 -26.21 -40.05 30.75
CA ASN A 161 -26.61 -38.66 30.94
C ASN A 161 -27.89 -38.60 31.78
N LEU A 162 -27.86 -37.83 32.87
CA LEU A 162 -29.05 -37.57 33.67
C LEU A 162 -29.87 -36.43 33.04
N GLY A 163 -31.19 -36.61 33.01
CA GLY A 163 -32.13 -35.57 32.58
C GLY A 163 -32.28 -34.45 33.61
N GLY A 164 -32.94 -33.35 33.22
CA GLY A 164 -33.28 -32.25 34.13
C GLY A 164 -32.16 -31.26 34.43
N VAL A 165 -31.00 -31.39 33.79
CA VAL A 165 -29.95 -30.37 33.85
C VAL A 165 -30.38 -29.18 32.98
N ASN A 166 -30.89 -28.13 33.62
CA ASN A 166 -31.20 -26.88 32.96
C ASN A 166 -30.07 -25.88 33.23
N ILE A 167 -29.21 -25.63 32.24
CA ILE A 167 -28.19 -24.58 32.33
C ILE A 167 -28.87 -23.26 31.96
N THR A 168 -29.40 -22.56 32.95
CA THR A 168 -29.89 -21.18 32.77
C THR A 168 -28.67 -20.27 32.57
N GLY A 169 -28.53 -19.73 31.35
CA GLY A 169 -27.32 -19.05 30.88
C GLY A 169 -26.84 -17.90 31.76
N GLY A 170 -25.53 -17.74 31.86
CA GLY A 170 -24.88 -16.51 32.30
C GLY A 170 -24.64 -15.55 31.13
N ASN A 171 -24.27 -14.31 31.43
CA ASN A 171 -23.87 -13.34 30.41
C ASN A 171 -22.57 -13.83 29.73
N PHE A 172 -22.67 -14.29 28.49
CA PHE A 172 -21.50 -14.53 27.65
C PHE A 172 -21.11 -13.22 26.97
N THR A 173 -19.89 -12.73 27.23
CA THR A 173 -19.29 -11.67 26.42
C THR A 173 -18.67 -12.32 25.19
N PRO A 174 -19.18 -12.10 23.97
CA PRO A 174 -18.58 -12.64 22.77
C PRO A 174 -17.16 -12.08 22.62
N GLN A 175 -16.17 -12.98 22.52
CA GLN A 175 -14.77 -12.63 22.31
C GLN A 175 -14.42 -12.80 20.83
N GLY A 176 -13.74 -11.82 20.27
CA GLY A 176 -13.27 -11.83 18.89
C GLY A 176 -12.36 -10.66 18.62
N SER A 177 -11.56 -10.76 17.55
CA SER A 177 -10.71 -9.67 17.06
C SER A 177 -11.20 -9.23 15.69
N VAL A 178 -11.19 -7.92 15.43
CA VAL A 178 -11.33 -7.40 14.07
C VAL A 178 -9.99 -6.79 13.66
N GLN A 179 -9.41 -7.30 12.58
CA GLN A 179 -8.20 -6.75 12.00
C GLN A 179 -8.57 -5.88 10.80
N VAL A 180 -8.14 -4.62 10.81
CA VAL A 180 -8.19 -3.74 9.64
C VAL A 180 -6.80 -3.71 9.02
N GLY A 181 -6.68 -4.25 7.81
CA GLY A 181 -5.43 -4.21 7.04
C GLY A 181 -5.24 -2.91 6.28
N ILE A 182 -4.04 -2.70 5.74
CA ILE A 182 -3.77 -1.62 4.79
C ILE A 182 -4.57 -1.91 3.52
N THR A 183 -5.30 -0.90 3.03
CA THR A 183 -6.01 -0.96 1.76
C THR A 183 -5.24 -0.16 0.70
N GLY A 184 -5.17 -0.69 -0.52
CA GLY A 184 -4.45 -0.10 -1.65
C GLY A 184 -3.20 -0.89 -2.04
N SER A 185 -2.91 -0.94 -3.34
CA SER A 185 -1.78 -1.71 -3.89
C SER A 185 -0.52 -0.88 -4.14
N ASN A 186 -0.51 0.41 -3.76
CA ASN A 186 0.57 1.37 -4.05
C ASN A 186 1.02 1.34 -5.53
N ILE A 187 0.08 1.11 -6.45
CA ILE A 187 0.39 1.08 -7.89
C ILE A 187 0.47 2.53 -8.38
N PRO A 188 1.57 2.94 -9.03
CA PRO A 188 1.67 4.27 -9.62
C PRO A 188 0.59 4.48 -10.67
N PHE A 189 0.07 5.71 -10.75
CA PHE A 189 -0.85 6.13 -11.79
C PHE A 189 -0.24 7.29 -12.59
N SER A 190 -0.65 7.41 -13.85
CA SER A 190 -0.21 8.51 -14.71
C SER A 190 -0.79 9.83 -14.22
N ILE A 191 0.06 10.84 -14.10
CA ILE A 191 -0.34 12.24 -13.85
C ILE A 191 -0.17 13.11 -15.11
N MET A 192 0.14 12.49 -16.24
CA MET A 192 0.25 13.20 -17.51
C MET A 192 -1.11 13.66 -17.99
N ASN A 193 -1.21 14.96 -18.29
CA ASN A 193 -2.32 15.51 -19.06
C ASN A 193 -2.37 14.85 -20.44
N PRO A 194 -3.55 14.76 -21.10
CA PRO A 194 -3.63 14.37 -22.50
C PRO A 194 -2.68 15.22 -23.35
N TYR A 195 -1.87 14.57 -24.19
CA TYR A 195 -0.83 15.22 -24.96
C TYR A 195 -0.79 14.74 -26.40
N VAL A 196 -0.27 15.59 -27.28
CA VAL A 196 0.13 15.23 -28.64
C VAL A 196 1.61 15.54 -28.76
N ALA A 197 2.42 14.50 -29.01
CA ALA A 197 3.85 14.67 -29.18
C ALA A 197 4.15 15.25 -30.56
N VAL A 198 4.91 16.34 -30.59
CA VAL A 198 5.45 16.95 -31.81
C VAL A 198 6.96 17.01 -31.74
N GLN A 199 7.61 17.00 -32.89
CA GLN A 199 9.05 17.05 -32.97
C GLN A 199 9.54 18.41 -32.46
N THR A 200 10.41 18.37 -31.45
CA THR A 200 11.02 19.58 -30.90
C THR A 200 12.48 19.64 -31.30
N ASN A 201 12.87 20.72 -31.97
CA ASN A 201 14.19 20.89 -32.56
C ASN A 201 14.86 22.15 -32.03
N ILE A 202 16.19 22.13 -31.97
CA ILE A 202 17.05 23.28 -31.65
C ILE A 202 17.93 23.62 -32.85
N ALA A 203 18.06 24.91 -33.16
CA ALA A 203 18.89 25.40 -34.25
C ALA A 203 20.39 25.24 -33.92
N LEU A 204 21.09 24.43 -34.72
CA LEU A 204 22.55 24.28 -34.66
C LEU A 204 23.28 25.41 -35.40
N ALA A 205 22.61 26.01 -36.40
CA ALA A 205 23.13 27.11 -37.21
C ALA A 205 22.07 28.22 -37.31
N GLY A 206 22.54 29.46 -37.40
CA GLY A 206 21.68 30.65 -37.43
C GLY A 206 22.43 31.90 -37.02
N VAL A 207 21.69 33.00 -36.83
CA VAL A 207 22.24 34.26 -36.32
C VAL A 207 22.63 34.06 -34.86
N PHE A 208 23.87 34.40 -34.50
CA PHE A 208 24.28 34.37 -33.10
C PHE A 208 23.56 35.49 -32.33
N PRO A 209 22.82 35.19 -31.25
CA PRO A 209 22.10 36.22 -30.49
C PRO A 209 23.09 37.07 -29.67
N SER A 210 23.38 38.29 -30.16
CA SER A 210 24.14 39.29 -29.41
C SER A 210 23.36 39.72 -28.16
N ARG A 211 24.08 39.88 -27.03
CA ARG A 211 23.53 40.46 -25.79
C ARG A 211 23.76 41.97 -25.69
N ASN A 212 24.40 42.55 -26.70
CA ASN A 212 24.77 43.97 -26.83
C ASN A 212 24.06 44.60 -28.02
#